data_AF-A0A0E3QTW1-F1
#
_entry.id   AF-A0A0E3QTW1-F1
#
_cell.length_a   1.000
_cell.length_b   1.000
_cell.length_c   1.000
_cell.angle_alpha   90.00
_cell.angle_beta   90.00
_cell.angle_gamma   90.00
#
_symmetry.space_group_name_H-M   'P 1'
#
loop_
_entity.id
_entity.type
_entity.pdbx_description
1 polymer ?
#
loop_
_entity_poly.entity_id
_entity_poly.type
_entity_poly.pdbx_seq_one_letter_code
_entity_poly.pdbx_strand_id
1 'polypeptide(L)'
;MINVFSFIKDYLVDQEDGIRQLITWFLNLVMEEEALFQSYAQRYERTDSRKASRNGYKPHTLLTKYGELELLKPQFREFPFETQVFEKYSRVEKSILATVAESYLQGVSTRRVEKVMTALGVEGISTSSVSRITKDLDEKVEEFLSKPIEHEIPYLFVDATYLKIRDGLHYENKALFVVAGIRDDGLRGFLE
;
A
#
# COMPACT_ATOMS: atom_id res chain seq x y z
N MET A 1 -26.95 -17.84 -12.29
CA MET A 1 -25.64 -18.23 -12.86
C MET A 1 -25.04 -16.96 -13.43
N ILE A 2 -23.93 -16.49 -12.87
CA ILE A 2 -23.29 -15.24 -13.34
C ILE A 2 -22.72 -15.53 -14.74
N ASN A 3 -23.05 -14.68 -15.70
CA ASN A 3 -22.77 -14.93 -17.09
C ASN A 3 -21.41 -14.32 -17.45
N VAL A 4 -20.38 -15.15 -17.63
CA VAL A 4 -19.05 -14.69 -18.09
C VAL A 4 -19.14 -13.87 -19.39
N PHE A 5 -20.14 -14.16 -20.24
CA PHE A 5 -20.37 -13.38 -21.46
C PHE A 5 -20.83 -11.94 -21.20
N SER A 6 -21.37 -11.59 -20.02
CA SER A 6 -21.66 -10.19 -19.71
C SER A 6 -20.35 -9.42 -19.51
N PHE A 7 -19.42 -9.95 -18.71
CA PHE A 7 -18.11 -9.31 -18.51
C PHE A 7 -17.33 -9.13 -19.81
N ILE A 8 -17.40 -10.12 -20.72
CA ILE A 8 -16.76 -10.02 -22.04
C ILE A 8 -17.40 -8.89 -22.86
N LYS A 9 -18.72 -8.75 -22.84
CA LYS A 9 -19.40 -7.66 -23.55
C LYS A 9 -19.04 -6.30 -22.96
N ASP A 10 -19.03 -6.18 -21.64
CA ASP A 10 -18.67 -4.95 -20.95
C ASP A 10 -17.23 -4.56 -21.30
N TYR A 11 -16.30 -5.51 -21.26
CA TYR A 11 -14.90 -5.32 -21.67
C TYR A 11 -14.74 -4.87 -23.13
N LEU A 12 -15.57 -5.40 -24.05
CA LEU A 12 -15.51 -5.03 -25.47
C LEU A 12 -16.04 -3.61 -25.74
N VAL A 13 -16.90 -3.08 -24.86
CA VAL A 13 -17.42 -1.71 -24.95
C VAL A 13 -16.49 -0.74 -24.24
N ASP A 14 -16.08 -1.08 -23.02
CA ASP A 14 -15.18 -0.32 -22.16
C ASP A 14 -14.25 -1.30 -21.43
N GLN A 15 -12.99 -1.31 -21.84
CA GLN A 15 -12.00 -2.24 -21.28
C GLN A 15 -11.72 -1.98 -19.80
N GLU A 16 -11.70 -0.71 -19.38
CA GLU A 16 -11.39 -0.34 -17.99
C GLU A 16 -12.55 -0.78 -17.08
N ASP A 17 -13.78 -0.46 -17.47
CA ASP A 17 -14.96 -0.85 -16.70
C ASP A 17 -15.15 -2.38 -16.68
N GLY A 18 -14.95 -3.05 -17.82
CA GLY A 18 -15.03 -4.50 -17.89
C GLY A 18 -14.04 -5.22 -16.98
N ILE A 19 -12.78 -4.74 -16.93
CA ILE A 19 -11.78 -5.26 -15.99
C ILE A 19 -12.20 -4.99 -14.54
N ARG A 20 -12.65 -3.76 -14.26
CA ARG A 20 -13.08 -3.33 -12.92
C ARG A 20 -14.21 -4.24 -12.38
N GLN A 21 -15.22 -4.51 -13.20
CA GLN A 21 -16.33 -5.40 -12.84
C GLN A 21 -15.86 -6.85 -12.65
N LEU A 22 -14.99 -7.35 -13.54
CA LEU A 22 -14.44 -8.71 -13.45
C LEU A 22 -13.64 -8.91 -12.15
N ILE A 23 -12.75 -7.97 -11.82
CA ILE A 23 -11.95 -8.02 -10.59
C ILE A 23 -12.86 -7.92 -9.37
N THR A 24 -13.83 -6.99 -9.36
CA THR A 24 -14.81 -6.85 -8.28
C THR A 24 -15.54 -8.16 -8.02
N TRP A 25 -16.03 -8.81 -9.08
CA TRP A 25 -16.68 -10.11 -8.99
C TRP A 25 -15.74 -11.18 -8.43
N PHE A 26 -14.53 -11.28 -8.97
CA PHE A 26 -13.56 -12.29 -8.57
C PHE A 26 -13.15 -12.12 -7.10
N LEU A 27 -12.87 -10.90 -6.64
CA LEU A 27 -12.48 -10.63 -5.25
C LEU A 27 -13.63 -10.89 -4.27
N ASN A 28 -14.87 -10.58 -4.65
CA ASN A 28 -16.04 -10.96 -3.85
C ASN A 28 -16.19 -12.48 -3.74
N LEU A 29 -15.93 -13.22 -4.82
CA LEU A 29 -15.94 -14.68 -4.80
C LEU A 29 -14.84 -15.24 -3.88
N VAL A 30 -13.62 -14.70 -3.98
CA VAL A 30 -12.52 -15.08 -3.08
C VAL A 30 -12.92 -14.87 -1.62
N MET A 31 -13.51 -13.72 -1.27
CA MET A 31 -13.97 -13.47 0.11
C MET A 31 -15.09 -14.41 0.56
N GLU A 32 -15.99 -14.86 -0.33
CA GLU A 32 -17.00 -15.87 0.02
C GLU A 32 -16.36 -17.23 0.34
N GLU A 33 -15.34 -17.62 -0.41
CA GLU A 33 -14.56 -18.84 -0.15
C GLU A 33 -13.75 -18.73 1.14
N GLU A 34 -13.10 -17.60 1.40
CA GLU A 34 -12.45 -17.32 2.68
C GLU A 34 -13.45 -17.41 3.84
N ALA A 35 -14.67 -16.91 3.63
CA ALA A 35 -15.72 -16.99 4.64
C ALA A 35 -16.15 -18.45 4.88
N LEU A 36 -16.19 -19.30 3.84
CA LEU A 36 -16.44 -20.73 3.98
C LEU A 36 -15.35 -21.42 4.81
N PHE A 37 -14.08 -21.14 4.53
CA PHE A 37 -12.96 -21.69 5.30
C PHE A 37 -12.97 -21.27 6.77
N GLN A 38 -13.38 -20.03 7.06
CA GLN A 38 -13.47 -19.54 8.44
C GLN A 38 -14.71 -20.06 9.18
N SER A 39 -15.86 -20.16 8.51
CA SER A 39 -17.11 -20.60 9.14
C SER A 39 -17.28 -22.11 9.21
N TYR A 40 -16.53 -22.88 8.40
CA TYR A 40 -16.66 -24.35 8.24
C TYR A 40 -18.07 -24.80 7.86
N ALA A 41 -18.80 -23.94 7.13
CA ALA A 41 -20.18 -24.21 6.72
C ALA A 41 -20.56 -23.32 5.52
N GLN A 42 -21.26 -23.89 4.54
CA GLN A 42 -21.85 -23.15 3.44
C GLN A 42 -23.06 -22.32 3.90
N ARG A 43 -23.58 -21.49 2.99
CA ARG A 43 -24.81 -20.73 3.24
C ARG A 43 -25.97 -21.69 3.46
N TYR A 44 -26.67 -21.51 4.57
CA TYR A 44 -27.84 -22.30 4.98
C TYR A 44 -27.57 -23.80 5.23
N GLU A 45 -26.32 -24.26 5.16
CA GLU A 45 -25.96 -25.65 5.46
C GLU A 45 -26.06 -25.91 6.96
N ARG A 46 -26.76 -26.98 7.36
CA ARG A 46 -26.81 -27.43 8.75
C ARG A 46 -25.66 -28.41 8.99
N THR A 47 -24.68 -27.99 9.77
CA THR A 47 -23.55 -28.83 10.17
C THR A 47 -23.15 -28.53 11.60
N ASP A 48 -22.76 -29.57 12.33
CA ASP A 48 -22.26 -29.46 13.71
C ASP A 48 -20.84 -28.88 13.77
N SER A 49 -20.11 -28.87 12.65
CA SER A 49 -18.75 -28.31 12.55
C SER A 49 -18.69 -26.78 12.41
N ARG A 50 -19.85 -26.11 12.38
CA ARG A 50 -19.94 -24.66 12.13
C ARG A 50 -19.27 -23.88 13.25
N LYS A 51 -18.36 -22.97 12.88
CA LYS A 51 -17.71 -22.04 13.82
C LYS A 51 -18.36 -20.65 13.88
N ALA A 52 -18.97 -20.22 12.78
CA ALA A 52 -19.61 -18.92 12.68
C ALA A 52 -20.82 -18.91 11.75
N SER A 53 -21.75 -18.00 12.00
CA SER A 53 -22.94 -17.73 11.22
C SER A 53 -22.75 -16.43 10.45
N ARG A 54 -22.94 -16.48 9.12
CA ARG A 54 -22.88 -15.29 8.25
C ARG A 54 -23.98 -14.29 8.63
N ASN A 55 -23.65 -13.01 8.63
CA ASN A 55 -24.51 -11.90 9.06
C ASN A 55 -24.60 -10.78 8.01
N GLY A 56 -24.74 -11.15 6.74
CA GLY A 56 -24.77 -10.21 5.63
C GLY A 56 -23.38 -9.69 5.25
N TYR A 57 -23.35 -8.47 4.74
CA TYR A 57 -22.19 -7.85 4.11
C TYR A 57 -22.02 -6.41 4.55
N LYS A 58 -20.76 -5.98 4.61
CA LYS A 58 -20.37 -4.59 4.76
C LYS A 58 -19.78 -4.08 3.44
N PRO A 59 -20.32 -2.99 2.86
CA PRO A 59 -19.69 -2.34 1.72
C PRO A 59 -18.26 -1.90 2.08
N HIS A 60 -17.32 -2.21 1.20
CA HIS A 60 -15.92 -1.84 1.35
C HIS A 60 -15.38 -1.36 0.00
N THR A 61 -14.91 -0.12 0.00
CA THR A 61 -14.23 0.47 -1.15
C THR A 61 -12.76 0.08 -1.16
N LEU A 62 -12.26 -0.38 -2.31
CA LEU A 62 -10.84 -0.60 -2.55
C LEU A 62 -10.39 0.15 -3.82
N LEU A 63 -9.53 1.15 -3.66
CA LEU A 63 -8.89 1.85 -4.76
C LEU A 63 -7.80 0.97 -5.37
N THR A 64 -7.92 0.69 -6.67
CA THR A 64 -6.96 -0.10 -7.45
C THR A 64 -6.48 0.68 -8.65
N LYS A 65 -5.50 0.11 -9.38
CA LYS A 65 -5.03 0.71 -10.64
C LYS A 65 -6.11 0.77 -11.74
N TYR A 66 -7.20 0.02 -11.59
CA TYR A 66 -8.36 0.02 -12.51
C TYR A 66 -9.52 0.87 -11.96
N GLY A 67 -9.24 1.74 -10.99
CA GLY A 67 -10.22 2.58 -10.33
C GLY A 67 -10.76 1.98 -9.02
N GLU A 68 -11.83 2.59 -8.54
CA GLU A 68 -12.48 2.23 -7.28
C GLU A 68 -13.36 0.98 -7.44
N LEU A 69 -13.06 -0.06 -6.63
CA LEU A 69 -13.84 -1.29 -6.55
C LEU A 69 -14.81 -1.23 -5.36
N GLU A 70 -16.07 -1.58 -5.62
CA GLU A 70 -17.07 -1.77 -4.56
C GLU A 70 -17.17 -3.24 -4.17
N LEU A 71 -16.56 -3.59 -3.04
CA LEU A 71 -16.52 -4.95 -2.51
C LEU A 71 -17.59 -5.15 -1.43
N LEU A 72 -18.11 -6.38 -1.36
CA LEU A 72 -19.07 -6.81 -0.35
C LEU A 72 -18.36 -7.69 0.67
N LYS A 73 -17.77 -7.07 1.69
CA LYS A 73 -17.03 -7.79 2.74
C LYS A 73 -18.00 -8.63 3.58
N PRO A 74 -17.87 -9.96 3.64
CA PRO A 74 -18.69 -10.81 4.51
C PRO A 74 -18.59 -10.42 5.99
N GLN A 75 -19.64 -10.71 6.75
CA GLN A 75 -19.67 -10.53 8.20
C GLN A 75 -20.08 -11.82 8.89
N PHE A 76 -19.53 -12.08 10.07
CA PHE A 76 -20.00 -13.13 10.98
C PHE A 76 -20.60 -12.53 12.25
N ARG A 77 -21.39 -13.31 12.98
CA ARG A 77 -21.98 -12.89 14.27
C ARG A 77 -21.03 -13.07 15.44
N GLU A 78 -20.25 -14.14 15.39
CA GLU A 78 -19.47 -14.65 16.51
C GLU A 78 -18.08 -14.00 16.60
N PHE A 79 -17.46 -13.68 15.45
CA PHE A 79 -16.15 -13.02 15.38
C PHE A 79 -15.99 -12.15 14.13
N PRO A 80 -14.99 -11.24 14.06
CA PRO A 80 -14.74 -10.44 12.86
C PRO A 80 -14.25 -11.30 11.68
N PHE A 81 -14.82 -11.10 10.49
CA PHE A 81 -14.28 -11.69 9.26
C PHE A 81 -12.95 -11.02 8.85
N GLU A 82 -11.96 -11.84 8.56
CA GLU A 82 -10.64 -11.45 8.07
C GLU A 82 -10.47 -11.89 6.62
N THR A 83 -9.73 -11.12 5.81
CA THR A 83 -9.51 -11.42 4.38
C THR A 83 -8.06 -11.18 4.03
N GLN A 84 -7.54 -11.98 3.09
CA GLN A 84 -6.22 -11.77 2.48
C GLN A 84 -6.28 -10.86 1.25
N VAL A 85 -7.48 -10.51 0.77
CA VAL A 85 -7.68 -9.63 -0.40
C VAL A 85 -7.14 -8.22 -0.12
N PHE A 86 -7.34 -7.72 1.10
CA PHE A 86 -6.83 -6.42 1.54
C PHE A 86 -6.49 -6.44 3.03
N GLU A 87 -5.54 -5.59 3.42
CA GLU A 87 -5.18 -5.45 4.83
C GLU A 87 -6.29 -4.78 5.65
N LYS A 88 -6.28 -5.01 6.96
CA LYS A 88 -7.29 -4.47 7.86
C LYS A 88 -7.32 -2.94 7.76
N TYR A 89 -8.51 -2.40 7.46
CA TYR A 89 -8.76 -0.98 7.24
C TYR A 89 -8.11 -0.37 5.99
N SER A 90 -7.40 -1.15 5.17
CA SER A 90 -6.83 -0.64 3.92
C SER A 90 -7.94 -0.36 2.90
N ARG A 91 -7.84 0.80 2.27
CA ARG A 91 -8.71 1.25 1.17
C ARG A 91 -7.95 1.40 -0.15
N VAL A 92 -6.66 1.08 -0.16
CA VAL A 92 -5.79 1.28 -1.32
C VAL A 92 -5.00 0.00 -1.57
N GLU A 93 -4.91 -0.40 -2.83
CA GLU A 93 -4.13 -1.55 -3.26
C GLU A 93 -2.64 -1.39 -2.90
N LYS A 94 -1.99 -2.48 -2.49
CA LYS A 94 -0.56 -2.46 -2.13
C LYS A 94 0.35 -1.99 -3.26
N SER A 95 0.01 -2.31 -4.52
CA SER A 95 0.80 -1.91 -5.68
C SER A 95 0.86 -0.38 -5.85
N ILE A 96 -0.25 0.30 -5.56
CA ILE A 96 -0.31 1.76 -5.53
C ILE A 96 0.57 2.31 -4.41
N LEU A 97 0.46 1.76 -3.20
CA LEU A 97 1.29 2.17 -2.06
C LEU A 97 2.78 2.05 -2.38
N ALA A 98 3.19 0.93 -2.97
CA ALA A 98 4.57 0.70 -3.37
C ALA A 98 5.03 1.69 -4.44
N THR A 99 4.18 1.99 -5.43
CA THR A 99 4.51 2.96 -6.48
C THR A 99 4.66 4.39 -5.93
N VAL A 100 3.83 4.76 -4.95
CA VAL A 100 3.94 6.06 -4.25
C VAL A 100 5.25 6.13 -3.47
N ALA A 101 5.59 5.08 -2.72
CA ALA A 101 6.84 5.00 -1.96
C ALA A 101 8.07 5.07 -2.87
N GLU A 102 8.08 4.30 -3.96
CA GLU A 102 9.17 4.32 -4.94
C GLU A 102 9.32 5.71 -5.58
N SER A 103 8.21 6.34 -5.97
CA SER A 103 8.26 7.70 -6.54
C SER A 103 8.87 8.71 -5.56
N TYR A 104 8.55 8.58 -4.28
CA TYR A 104 9.12 9.43 -3.24
C TYR A 104 10.64 9.20 -3.09
N LEU A 105 11.09 7.94 -3.08
CA LEU A 105 12.51 7.58 -3.06
C LEU A 105 13.28 8.14 -4.26
N GLN A 106 12.65 8.19 -5.43
CA GLN A 106 13.20 8.80 -6.64
C GLN A 106 13.18 10.36 -6.61
N GLY A 107 12.79 10.97 -5.50
CA GLY A 107 12.77 12.43 -5.33
C GLY A 107 11.59 13.13 -6.00
N VAL A 108 10.53 12.41 -6.37
CA VAL A 108 9.32 13.00 -6.92
C VAL A 108 8.54 13.68 -5.80
N SER A 109 8.29 14.99 -5.93
CA SER A 109 7.51 15.71 -4.92
C SER A 109 6.11 15.14 -4.77
N THR A 110 5.54 15.18 -3.56
CA THR A 110 4.22 14.61 -3.26
C THR A 110 3.11 15.13 -4.19
N ARG A 111 3.18 16.41 -4.58
CA ARG A 111 2.28 17.03 -5.57
C ARG A 111 2.46 16.47 -6.97
N ARG A 112 3.68 16.13 -7.37
CA ARG A 112 3.94 15.52 -8.68
C ARG A 112 3.52 14.05 -8.68
N VAL A 113 3.69 13.32 -7.56
CA VAL A 113 3.18 11.95 -7.40
C VAL A 113 1.66 11.93 -7.56
N GLU A 114 0.92 12.80 -6.86
CA GLU A 114 -0.53 12.93 -7.02
C GLU A 114 -0.93 13.14 -8.50
N LYS A 115 -0.29 14.09 -9.19
CA LYS A 115 -0.57 14.36 -10.61
C LYS A 115 -0.30 13.16 -11.53
N VAL A 116 0.80 12.43 -11.30
CA VAL A 116 1.14 11.24 -12.08
C VAL A 116 0.11 10.14 -11.85
N MET A 117 -0.30 9.91 -10.60
CA MET A 117 -1.31 8.90 -10.26
C MET A 117 -2.66 9.23 -10.90
N THR A 118 -3.10 10.49 -10.84
CA THR A 118 -4.33 10.93 -11.51
C THR A 118 -4.24 10.76 -13.03
N ALA A 119 -3.09 11.07 -13.65
CA ALA A 119 -2.89 10.88 -15.08
C ALA A 119 -2.91 9.40 -15.51
N LEU A 120 -2.63 8.47 -14.57
CA LEU A 120 -2.72 7.03 -14.77
C LEU A 120 -4.10 6.45 -14.42
N GLY A 121 -5.13 7.29 -14.22
CA GLY A 121 -6.49 6.86 -13.90
C GLY A 121 -6.71 6.46 -12.44
N VAL A 122 -5.72 6.71 -11.57
CA VAL A 122 -5.83 6.46 -10.13
C VAL A 122 -6.25 7.74 -9.42
N GLU A 123 -7.55 7.93 -9.29
CA GLU A 123 -8.13 9.04 -8.53
C GLU A 123 -8.14 8.75 -7.02
N GLY A 124 -8.25 9.79 -6.18
CA GLY A 124 -8.37 9.64 -4.72
C GLY A 124 -7.07 9.62 -3.91
N ILE A 125 -5.90 9.69 -4.56
CA ILE A 125 -4.60 9.84 -3.88
C ILE A 125 -4.24 11.32 -3.75
N SER A 126 -4.69 11.95 -2.67
CA SER A 126 -4.28 13.32 -2.36
C SER A 126 -2.80 13.43 -1.96
N THR A 127 -2.20 14.61 -2.09
CA THR A 127 -0.90 14.94 -1.47
C THR A 127 -0.80 14.55 0.00
N SER A 128 -1.88 14.73 0.78
CA SER A 128 -1.91 14.33 2.19
C SER A 128 -1.86 12.80 2.35
N SER A 129 -2.49 12.06 1.43
CA SER A 129 -2.44 10.60 1.39
C SER A 129 -1.02 10.13 1.07
N VAL A 130 -0.38 10.72 0.05
CA VAL A 130 1.03 10.45 -0.28
C VAL A 130 1.92 10.69 0.95
N SER A 131 1.79 11.84 1.61
CA SER A 131 2.59 12.16 2.79
C SER A 131 2.39 11.18 3.94
N ARG A 132 1.19 10.61 4.12
CA ARG A 132 0.95 9.57 5.13
C ARG A 132 1.60 8.25 4.75
N ILE A 133 1.50 7.85 3.47
CA ILE A 133 2.10 6.61 2.96
C ILE A 133 3.63 6.65 3.08
N THR A 134 4.23 7.81 2.79
CA THR A 134 5.69 7.98 2.88
C THR A 134 6.16 8.18 4.31
N LYS A 135 5.28 8.43 5.28
CA LYS A 135 5.67 8.61 6.68
C LYS A 135 6.28 7.32 7.27
N ASP A 136 5.82 6.16 6.81
CA ASP A 136 6.38 4.87 7.22
C ASP A 136 7.85 4.71 6.73
N LEU A 137 8.26 5.46 5.68
CA LEU A 137 9.68 5.52 5.29
C LEU A 137 10.49 6.37 6.27
N ASP A 138 9.90 7.40 6.89
CA ASP A 138 10.61 8.23 7.87
C ASP A 138 11.07 7.37 9.06
N GLU A 139 10.25 6.41 9.49
CA GLU A 139 10.63 5.45 10.55
C GLU A 139 11.85 4.61 10.14
N LYS A 140 11.94 4.21 8.86
CA LYS A 140 13.10 3.47 8.33
C LYS A 140 14.35 4.34 8.23
N VAL A 141 14.18 5.63 7.93
CA VAL A 141 15.28 6.61 7.96
C VAL A 141 15.76 6.79 9.40
N GLU A 142 14.87 6.93 10.37
CA GLU A 142 15.24 7.08 11.78
C GLU A 142 15.90 5.81 12.34
N GLU A 143 15.42 4.62 11.94
CA GLU A 143 16.08 3.33 12.25
C GLU A 143 17.50 3.27 11.69
N PHE A 144 17.72 3.80 10.48
CA PHE A 144 19.06 3.88 9.88
C PHE A 144 19.97 4.86 10.62
N LEU A 145 19.48 6.07 10.94
CA LEU A 145 20.26 7.09 11.67
C LEU A 145 20.61 6.64 13.09
N SER A 146 19.68 6.00 13.79
CA SER A 146 19.90 5.52 15.17
C SER A 146 20.74 4.23 15.27
N LYS A 147 21.14 3.64 14.14
CA LYS A 147 21.86 2.36 14.13
C LYS A 147 23.28 2.51 14.70
N PRO A 148 23.70 1.69 15.68
CA PRO A 148 25.05 1.75 16.20
C PRO A 148 26.07 1.32 15.14
N ILE A 149 27.24 1.93 15.18
CA ILE A 149 28.39 1.53 14.37
C ILE A 149 29.04 0.31 15.02
N GLU A 150 28.80 -0.87 14.46
CA GLU A 150 29.24 -2.16 15.04
C GLU A 150 30.65 -2.60 14.61
N HIS A 151 31.19 -2.00 13.54
CA HIS A 151 32.47 -2.39 12.94
C HIS A 151 33.50 -1.28 13.07
N GLU A 152 34.79 -1.65 13.09
CA GLU A 152 35.86 -0.69 12.92
C GLU A 152 35.83 -0.11 11.49
N ILE A 153 36.12 1.18 11.39
CA ILE A 153 36.04 1.93 10.13
C ILE A 153 37.40 2.59 9.88
N PRO A 154 38.36 1.86 9.26
CA PRO A 154 39.69 2.38 9.01
C PRO A 154 39.73 3.65 8.15
N TYR A 155 38.74 3.83 7.26
CA TYR A 155 38.66 4.99 6.37
C TYR A 155 37.28 5.64 6.40
N LEU A 156 37.26 6.97 6.55
CA LEU A 156 36.06 7.78 6.60
C LEU A 156 36.10 8.85 5.51
N PHE A 157 34.98 9.03 4.81
CA PHE A 157 34.74 10.07 3.83
C PHE A 157 33.56 10.90 4.31
N VAL A 158 33.75 12.20 4.39
CA VAL A 158 32.71 13.16 4.78
C VAL A 158 32.54 14.13 3.63
N ASP A 159 31.32 14.22 3.10
CA ASP A 159 30.94 15.20 2.09
C ASP A 159 29.85 16.13 2.64
N ALA A 160 29.78 17.36 2.15
CA ALA A 160 28.82 18.35 2.61
C ALA A 160 28.06 18.97 1.43
N THR A 161 26.73 18.86 1.45
CA THR A 161 25.83 19.49 0.49
C THR A 161 25.00 20.57 1.17
N TYR A 162 24.95 21.77 0.59
CA TYR A 162 24.15 22.87 1.15
C TYR A 162 22.73 22.84 0.59
N LEU A 163 21.75 22.73 1.49
CA LEU A 163 20.32 22.72 1.17
C LEU A 163 19.63 23.94 1.78
N LYS A 164 18.77 24.58 0.99
CA LYS A 164 17.93 25.68 1.48
C LYS A 164 16.70 25.09 2.15
N ILE A 165 16.68 25.13 3.48
CA ILE A 165 15.59 24.56 4.28
C ILE A 165 14.84 25.68 5.00
N ARG A 166 13.57 25.41 5.33
CA ARG A 166 12.79 26.30 6.18
C ARG A 166 13.10 25.95 7.64
N ASP A 167 13.64 26.92 8.38
CA ASP A 167 13.83 26.82 9.82
C ASP A 167 12.97 27.87 10.52
N GLY A 168 11.92 27.42 11.19
CA GLY A 168 10.87 28.28 11.74
C GLY A 168 10.24 29.22 10.69
N LEU A 169 10.53 30.52 10.84
CA LEU A 169 9.97 31.58 9.99
C LEU A 169 10.85 31.93 8.79
N HIS A 170 12.10 31.47 8.74
CA HIS A 170 13.07 31.88 7.71
C HIS A 170 13.52 30.68 6.87
N TYR A 171 14.04 30.98 5.68
CA TYR A 171 14.74 29.99 4.86
C TYR A 171 16.24 30.21 4.99
N GLU A 172 16.96 29.17 5.42
CA GLU A 172 18.40 29.21 5.65
C GLU A 172 19.10 28.10 4.85
N ASN A 173 20.33 28.36 4.43
CA ASN A 173 21.18 27.34 3.83
C ASN A 173 21.83 26.55 4.96
N LYS A 174 21.50 25.26 5.09
CA LYS A 174 22.15 24.35 6.04
C LYS A 174 23.00 23.33 5.29
N ALA A 175 24.14 22.97 5.88
CA ALA A 175 24.97 21.89 5.39
C ALA A 175 24.38 20.55 5.84
N LEU A 176 24.11 19.68 4.89
CA LEU A 176 23.86 18.26 5.10
C LEU A 176 25.19 17.54 4.93
N PHE A 177 25.66 16.89 5.99
CA PHE A 177 26.83 16.02 5.92
C PHE A 177 26.39 14.61 5.55
N VAL A 178 27.15 13.98 4.65
CA VAL A 178 26.99 12.56 4.31
C VAL A 178 28.31 11.87 4.64
N VAL A 179 28.26 10.92 5.56
CA VAL A 179 29.41 10.16 6.02
C VAL A 179 29.37 8.76 5.43
N ALA A 180 30.43 8.38 4.72
CA ALA A 180 30.65 7.03 4.22
C ALA A 180 31.96 6.48 4.79
N GLY A 181 31.99 5.21 5.16
CA GLY A 181 33.21 4.55 5.60
C GLY A 181 33.47 3.24 4.89
N ILE A 182 34.73 2.83 4.94
CA ILE A 182 35.18 1.50 4.52
C ILE A 182 35.44 0.72 5.81
N ARG A 183 34.82 -0.45 5.92
CA ARG A 183 34.98 -1.39 7.04
C ARG A 183 36.29 -2.16 6.92
N ASP A 184 36.64 -2.88 7.99
CA ASP A 184 37.76 -3.81 8.04
C ASP A 184 37.69 -4.94 6.99
N ASP A 185 36.49 -5.37 6.61
CA ASP A 185 36.23 -6.34 5.53
C ASP A 185 36.35 -5.75 4.11
N GLY A 186 36.64 -4.44 3.99
CA GLY A 186 36.75 -3.72 2.73
C GLY A 186 35.42 -3.29 2.11
N LEU A 187 34.28 -3.54 2.77
CA LEU A 187 32.98 -3.08 2.29
C LEU A 187 32.75 -1.61 2.63
N ARG A 188 32.17 -0.89 1.66
CA ARG A 188 31.74 0.50 1.82
C ARG A 188 30.32 0.54 2.36
N GLY A 189 30.09 1.37 3.38
CA GLY A 189 28.75 1.68 3.90
C GLY A 189 28.59 3.16 4.24
N PHE A 190 27.35 3.64 4.26
CA PHE A 190 27.00 4.94 4.83
C PHE A 190 26.84 4.80 6.36
N LEU A 191 27.17 5.87 7.09
CA LEU A 191 27.33 5.82 8.54
C LEU A 191 26.50 6.85 9.29
N GLU A 192 26.17 7.98 8.64
CA GLU A 192 25.09 8.95 8.93
C GLU A 192 25.25 10.15 7.98
#